data_AF-A0A4Y2D5Y5-F1
#
_entry.id   AF-A0A4Y2D5Y5-F1
#
_cell.length_a   1.000
_cell.length_b   1.000
_cell.length_c   1.000
_cell.angle_alpha   90.00
_cell.angle_beta   90.00
_cell.angle_gamma   90.00
#
_symmetry.space_group_name_H-M   'P 1'
#
loop_
_entity.id
_entity.type
_entity.pdbx_description
1 polymer ?
#
loop_
_entity_poly.entity_id
_entity_poly.type
_entity_poly.pdbx_seq_one_letter_code
_entity_poly.pdbx_strand_id
1 'polypeptide(L)'
;MTVLATLASRKRMKTRYDSIATDHHFKEGYQVWTYNPKIRRGLSSKQQQNWKGPYTVVKKLNDDVFIIQRSPNAKPKVIHVNRPAPYLANDHSSMK
;
A
#
# COMPACT_ATOMS: atom_id res chain seq x y z
N MET A 1 -15.89 -7.13 37.19
CA MET A 1 -16.26 -5.90 36.44
C MET A 1 -15.22 -5.45 35.41
N THR A 2 -13.94 -5.81 35.53
CA THR A 2 -12.88 -5.36 34.60
C THR A 2 -12.91 -6.03 33.22
N VAL A 3 -13.26 -7.32 33.13
CA VAL A 3 -13.22 -8.10 31.87
C VAL A 3 -14.28 -7.67 30.84
N LEU A 4 -15.48 -7.29 31.30
CA LEU A 4 -16.58 -6.85 30.42
C LEU A 4 -16.29 -5.49 29.77
N ALA A 5 -15.68 -4.56 30.51
CA ALA A 5 -15.28 -3.26 29.97
C ALA A 5 -14.20 -3.40 28.89
N THR A 6 -13.25 -4.33 29.04
CA THR A 6 -12.22 -4.64 28.05
C THR A 6 -12.79 -5.31 26.79
N LEU A 7 -13.81 -6.17 26.92
CA LEU A 7 -14.48 -6.77 25.77
C LEU A 7 -15.29 -5.72 24.99
N ALA A 8 -16.01 -4.84 25.69
CA ALA A 8 -16.75 -3.75 25.07
C ALA A 8 -15.81 -2.76 24.35
N SER A 9 -14.67 -2.42 24.95
CA SER A 9 -13.69 -1.54 24.31
C SER A 9 -13.03 -2.18 23.08
N ARG A 10 -12.68 -3.47 23.16
CA ARG A 10 -12.16 -4.25 22.01
C ARG A 10 -13.17 -4.31 20.86
N LYS A 11 -14.46 -4.53 21.16
CA LYS A 11 -15.52 -4.60 20.15
C LYS A 11 -15.69 -3.26 19.43
N ARG A 12 -15.72 -2.15 20.17
CA ARG A 12 -15.75 -0.79 19.61
C ARG A 12 -14.53 -0.49 18.74
N MET A 13 -13.33 -0.91 19.18
CA MET A 13 -12.10 -0.73 18.42
C MET A 13 -12.10 -1.51 17.10
N LYS A 14 -12.55 -2.78 17.13
CA LYS A 14 -12.70 -3.60 15.93
C LYS A 14 -13.70 -2.97 14.94
N THR A 15 -14.89 -2.59 15.40
CA THR A 15 -15.90 -1.98 14.53
C THR A 15 -15.40 -0.69 13.88
N ARG A 16 -14.70 0.17 14.64
CA ARG A 16 -14.09 1.38 14.09
C ARG A 16 -13.05 1.06 13.02
N TYR A 17 -12.17 0.09 13.29
CA TYR A 17 -11.16 -0.34 12.33
C TYR A 17 -11.81 -0.87 11.04
N ASP A 18 -12.73 -1.81 11.17
CA ASP A 18 -13.43 -2.43 10.04
C ASP A 18 -14.22 -1.38 9.22
N SER A 19 -14.78 -0.35 9.85
CA SER A 19 -15.50 0.74 9.15
C SER A 19 -14.60 1.69 8.35
N ILE A 20 -13.32 1.83 8.74
CA ILE A 20 -12.37 2.75 8.12
C ILE A 20 -11.46 2.02 7.12
N ALA A 21 -11.37 0.69 7.23
CA ALA A 21 -10.61 -0.14 6.32
C ALA A 21 -11.11 0.06 4.89
N THR A 22 -10.37 0.86 4.13
CA THR A 22 -10.64 1.07 2.71
C THR A 22 -10.18 -0.16 1.96
N ASP A 23 -11.11 -0.79 1.26
CA ASP A 23 -10.83 -1.95 0.44
C ASP A 23 -10.16 -1.53 -0.88
N HIS A 24 -8.84 -1.55 -0.88
CA HIS A 24 -8.04 -1.17 -2.05
C HIS A 24 -7.90 -2.37 -2.99
N HIS A 25 -8.88 -2.53 -3.87
CA HIS A 25 -8.88 -3.56 -4.90
C HIS A 25 -7.98 -3.17 -6.08
N PHE A 26 -6.69 -3.48 -5.99
CA PHE A 26 -5.80 -3.38 -7.15
C PHE A 26 -6.05 -4.54 -8.12
N LYS A 27 -6.22 -4.22 -9.39
CA LYS A 27 -6.32 -5.21 -10.48
C LYS A 27 -4.95 -5.40 -11.14
N GLU A 28 -4.76 -6.56 -11.77
CA GLU A 28 -3.60 -6.79 -12.62
C GLU A 28 -3.52 -5.72 -13.73
N GLY A 29 -2.30 -5.26 -14.02
CA GLY A 29 -2.05 -4.14 -14.93
C GLY A 29 -2.09 -2.74 -14.28
N TYR A 30 -2.61 -2.58 -13.06
CA TYR A 30 -2.67 -1.27 -12.41
C TYR A 30 -1.28 -0.81 -11.98
N GLN A 31 -1.03 0.49 -12.11
CA GLN A 31 0.17 1.11 -11.58
C GLN A 31 -0.02 1.52 -10.11
N VAL A 32 0.99 1.28 -9.29
CA VAL A 32 1.00 1.60 -7.86
C VAL A 32 2.32 2.21 -7.43
N TRP A 33 2.26 3.14 -6.48
CA TRP A 33 3.40 3.54 -5.66
C TRP A 33 3.50 2.59 -4.47
N THR A 34 4.71 2.35 -3.95
CA THR A 34 4.93 1.52 -2.77
C THR A 34 5.72 2.27 -1.71
N TYR A 35 5.24 2.19 -0.47
CA TYR A 35 5.93 2.82 0.65
C TYR A 35 7.13 2.00 1.12
N ASN A 36 8.31 2.61 1.20
CA ASN A 36 9.55 2.01 1.68
C ASN A 36 10.17 2.89 2.79
N PRO A 37 9.88 2.58 4.08
CA PRO A 37 10.39 3.37 5.20
C PRO A 37 11.87 3.13 5.50
N LYS A 38 12.58 2.33 4.70
CA LYS A 38 13.99 1.99 4.96
C LYS A 38 14.85 3.26 4.94
N ILE A 39 15.37 3.65 6.10
CA ILE A 39 16.20 4.84 6.28
C ILE A 39 17.56 4.63 5.59
N ARG A 40 17.95 5.59 4.75
CA ARG A 40 19.29 5.69 4.17
C ARG A 40 20.20 6.44 5.12
N ARG A 41 21.41 5.91 5.37
CA ARG A 41 22.43 6.59 6.16
C ARG A 41 22.76 7.95 5.54
N GLY A 42 22.89 8.99 6.37
CA GLY A 42 23.22 10.35 5.94
C GLY A 42 22.04 11.22 5.50
N LEU A 43 20.80 10.69 5.48
CA LEU A 43 19.59 11.47 5.21
C LEU A 43 18.64 11.41 6.42
N SER A 44 18.02 12.54 6.75
CA SER A 44 16.91 12.56 7.71
C SER A 44 15.69 11.86 7.12
N SER A 45 14.96 11.11 7.96
CA SER A 45 13.73 10.39 7.58
C SER A 45 12.70 11.29 6.87
N LYS A 46 12.64 12.58 7.28
CA LYS A 46 11.73 13.59 6.69
C LYS A 46 12.13 14.04 5.29
N GLN A 47 13.43 14.00 4.96
CA GLN A 47 13.96 14.40 3.67
C GLN A 47 14.01 13.24 2.67
N GLN A 48 13.74 12.01 3.12
CA GLN A 48 13.82 10.84 2.28
C GLN A 48 12.54 10.63 1.46
N GLN A 49 12.70 10.35 0.16
CA GLN A 49 11.61 9.86 -0.67
C GLN A 49 11.26 8.41 -0.30
N ASN A 50 10.26 8.27 0.57
CA ASN A 50 9.77 6.99 1.07
C ASN A 50 8.88 6.25 0.06
N TRP A 51 8.23 6.96 -0.86
CA TRP A 51 7.46 6.34 -1.94
C TRP A 51 8.36 5.93 -3.11
N LYS A 52 8.20 4.69 -3.58
CA LYS A 52 8.91 4.12 -4.74
C LYS A 52 7.90 3.62 -5.76
N GLY A 53 8.07 3.97 -7.02
CA GLY A 53 7.12 3.62 -8.07
C GLY A 53 7.37 4.42 -9.35
N PRO A 54 6.57 4.26 -10.40
CA PRO A 54 5.46 3.31 -10.51
C PRO A 54 5.92 1.85 -10.55
N TYR A 55 5.08 0.95 -10.07
CA TYR A 55 5.14 -0.49 -10.27
C TYR A 55 3.83 -0.97 -10.88
N THR A 56 3.87 -1.97 -11.74
CA THR A 56 2.68 -2.62 -12.27
C THR A 56 2.32 -3.82 -11.42
N VAL A 57 1.04 -3.98 -11.08
CA VAL A 57 0.52 -5.20 -10.44
C VAL A 57 0.52 -6.31 -11.49
N VAL A 58 1.34 -7.33 -11.27
CA VAL A 58 1.47 -8.47 -12.20
C VAL A 58 0.44 -9.53 -11.87
N LYS A 59 0.30 -9.85 -10.58
CA LYS A 59 -0.58 -10.92 -10.13
C LYS A 59 -1.15 -10.64 -8.76
N LYS A 60 -2.43 -10.95 -8.57
CA LYS A 60 -3.03 -11.05 -7.24
C LYS A 60 -2.81 -12.47 -6.70
N LEU A 61 -2.17 -12.59 -5.53
CA LEU A 61 -2.01 -13.89 -4.86
C LEU A 61 -3.23 -14.18 -3.99
N ASN A 62 -3.56 -13.24 -3.10
CA ASN A 62 -4.71 -13.26 -2.20
C ASN A 62 -5.36 -11.86 -2.20
N ASP A 63 -6.44 -11.68 -1.43
CA ASP A 63 -7.04 -10.35 -1.23
C ASP A 63 -6.05 -9.35 -0.61
N ASP A 64 -5.18 -9.83 0.29
CA ASP A 64 -4.23 -8.97 0.99
C ASP A 64 -2.84 -8.91 0.35
N VAL A 65 -2.53 -9.77 -0.62
CA VAL A 65 -1.15 -9.95 -1.12
C VAL A 65 -1.08 -9.91 -2.64
N PHE A 66 -0.21 -9.05 -3.16
CA PHE A 66 0.00 -8.83 -4.59
C PHE A 66 1.46 -8.99 -4.98
N ILE A 67 1.69 -9.37 -6.23
CA ILE A 67 2.99 -9.32 -6.89
C ILE A 67 3.03 -8.08 -7.77
N ILE A 68 4.05 -7.26 -7.57
CA ILE A 68 4.32 -6.06 -8.35
C ILE A 68 5.66 -6.14 -9.07
N GLN A 69 5.78 -5.44 -10.19
CA GLN A 69 6.99 -5.43 -11.01
C GLN A 69 7.23 -4.04 -11.61
N ARG A 70 8.48 -3.60 -11.67
CA ARG A 70 8.81 -2.24 -12.14
C ARG A 70 8.92 -2.15 -13.67
N SER A 71 9.39 -3.22 -14.29
CA SER A 71 9.54 -3.38 -15.73
C SER A 71 9.48 -4.87 -16.06
N PRO A 72 9.20 -5.28 -17.31
CA PRO A 72 9.04 -6.71 -17.67
C PRO A 72 10.21 -7.61 -17.28
N ASN A 73 11.43 -7.06 -17.26
CA ASN A 73 12.66 -7.80 -16.92
C ASN A 73 13.09 -7.64 -15.45
N ALA A 74 12.43 -6.77 -14.68
CA ALA A 74 12.79 -6.57 -13.28
C ALA A 74 12.29 -7.72 -12.41
N LYS A 75 13.03 -8.06 -11.35
CA LYS A 75 12.58 -9.06 -10.38
C LYS A 75 11.23 -8.63 -9.74
N PRO A 76 10.19 -9.47 -9.80
CA PRO A 76 8.92 -9.17 -9.14
C PRO A 76 9.06 -9.16 -7.62
N LYS A 77 8.19 -8.41 -6.94
CA LYS A 77 8.17 -8.26 -5.48
C LYS A 77 6.78 -8.52 -4.93
N VAL A 78 6.71 -9.25 -3.82
CA VAL A 78 5.46 -9.50 -3.09
C VAL A 78 5.22 -8.36 -2.09
N ILE A 79 4.01 -7.79 -2.07
CA ILE A 79 3.62 -6.71 -1.16
C ILE A 79 2.21 -6.95 -0.57
N HIS A 80 1.98 -6.41 0.63
CA HIS A 80 0.68 -6.40 1.30
C HIS A 80 -0.18 -5.21 0.84
N VAL A 81 -1.51 -5.35 0.81
CA VAL A 81 -2.51 -4.35 0.36
C VAL A 81 -2.41 -2.98 1.04
N ASN A 82 -1.99 -2.97 2.31
CA ASN A 82 -1.80 -1.73 3.10
C ASN A 82 -0.55 -0.90 2.72
N ARG A 83 0.31 -1.41 1.84
CA ARG A 83 1.59 -0.79 1.48
C ARG A 83 1.58 0.03 0.17
N PRO A 84 0.87 -0.40 -0.88
CA PRO A 84 0.74 0.37 -2.09
C PRO A 84 -0.24 1.53 -1.97
N ALA A 85 -0.01 2.58 -2.75
CA ALA A 85 -0.97 3.64 -3.02
C ALA A 85 -1.27 3.66 -4.54
N PRO A 86 -2.51 3.96 -4.95
CA PRO A 86 -2.87 4.08 -6.36
C PRO A 86 -1.93 5.06 -7.08
N TYR A 87 -1.43 4.67 -8.25
CA TYR A 87 -0.72 5.60 -9.12
C TYR A 87 -1.75 6.43 -9.89
N LEU A 88 -1.94 7.68 -9.46
CA LEU A 88 -2.67 8.66 -10.25
C LEU A 88 -1.69 9.17 -11.30
N ALA A 89 -1.80 8.64 -12.53
CA ALA A 89 -1.21 9.32 -13.66
C ALA A 89 -1.96 10.65 -13.76
N ASN A 90 -1.31 11.76 -13.38
CA ASN A 90 -1.77 13.03 -13.90
C ASN A 90 -1.68 12.90 -15.43
N ASP A 91 -2.77 13.16 -16.15
CA ASP A 91 -2.88 13.18 -17.61
C ASP A 91 -2.00 14.29 -18.24
N HIS A 92 -0.71 14.33 -17.89
CA HIS A 92 0.29 15.24 -18.45
C HIS A 92 0.77 14.78 -19.83
N SER A 93 0.03 13.89 -20.51
CA SER A 93 0.28 13.51 -21.90
C SER A 93 -0.43 14.42 -22.92
N SER A 94 -1.05 15.52 -22.48
CA SER A 94 -1.76 16.45 -23.37
C SER A 94 -1.18 17.87 -23.32
N MET A 95 0.15 18.01 -23.39
CA MET A 95 0.79 19.23 -23.91
C MET A 95 2.01 18.81 -24.73
N LYS A 96 1.75 18.53 -26.02
CA LYS A 96 2.73 18.80 -27.07
C LYS A 96 2.71 20.29 -27.37
#